data_AF-A0A959IXH6-F1
#
_entry.id   AF-A0A959IXH6-F1
#
_cell.length_a   1.000
_cell.length_b   1.000
_cell.length_c   1.000
_cell.angle_alpha   90.00
_cell.angle_beta   90.00
_cell.angle_gamma   90.00
#
_symmetry.space_group_name_H-M   'P 1'
#
loop_
_entity.id
_entity.type
_entity.pdbx_description
1 polymer ?
#
loop_
_entity_poly.entity_id
_entity_poly.type
_entity_poly.pdbx_seq_one_letter_code
_entity_poly.pdbx_strand_id
1 'polypeptide(L)'
;MKSLMITFCFLLFSFLTVQAQSNNADLNTGIKEVTVFLQDAQINRSGAASLKQGLNVITAKNLSAQLDPRSITCSFPSWVSIKSIHHELDFLGEKKLKDEQQVYQSKIDSIEKIELKNKARISVLNEKKDLLDENKKLAESKSTVEELGKLLDFYDERFTKIVTEQLGLEKEGQALLQAKDKYIRQMADAGKQKEKPYSKIIIEVDAERSGNAEIGMTYLVTGAGWFPNYDMKVSSVDKPLVLNYKAEVYQNTGEDWKDVKLKLSNSRPGDNGDLPELEAWNLNYPRNSVVVSKQPVGNVNYVTGRITDLAGDPLIGASIVVTGTSVGTVTDLSGNFGLALPRDNKQISISYVGYKGKTVTVNNDIINIKLEEDESVLDEVVVTGYADKLTGAVAGVSRSDFRSSKRKEEQQSGTIYRQTTTEFEIKQKYTITSDGKKVSMTIGTYDIDATYTYIAMPKTDPAAYLQVRISEWEDLDLLDGQANLYSENTFVGRTILNAETLSDTLDISMGTDKSIILGRKKQKENSSRNFLGKQRTESRAFTISVKNNKPVAATILVTDQIPVSVNSEISVSAKNLSGGVLDEATGLVTWEITLKPGEQKDLDLAYEVKLPRYEKIVLE
;
A
#
# COMPACT_ATOMS: atom_id res chain seq x y z
N MET A 1 -103.46 -13.51 -28.94
CA MET A 1 -102.62 -13.27 -27.75
C MET A 1 -101.23 -13.82 -28.03
N LYS A 2 -100.18 -13.01 -27.75
CA LYS A 2 -98.84 -13.33 -27.17
C LYS A 2 -98.37 -14.80 -27.32
N SER A 3 -97.14 -15.16 -27.70
CA SER A 3 -95.81 -14.55 -27.57
C SER A 3 -94.76 -15.53 -28.17
N LEU A 4 -93.55 -15.01 -28.43
CA LEU A 4 -92.25 -15.70 -28.25
C LEU A 4 -91.72 -16.64 -29.38
N MET A 5 -90.72 -16.18 -30.13
CA MET A 5 -89.36 -16.78 -30.18
C MET A 5 -88.45 -16.06 -31.19
N ILE A 6 -87.28 -15.61 -30.68
CA ILE A 6 -85.91 -15.72 -31.25
C ILE A 6 -85.59 -14.96 -32.55
N THR A 7 -84.54 -14.14 -32.54
CA THR A 7 -83.28 -14.33 -33.34
C THR A 7 -82.30 -13.15 -33.15
N PHE A 8 -81.16 -13.45 -32.52
CA PHE A 8 -79.77 -13.12 -32.92
C PHE A 8 -79.43 -11.73 -33.51
N CYS A 9 -78.74 -10.90 -32.72
CA CYS A 9 -77.78 -9.90 -33.21
C CYS A 9 -76.61 -9.79 -32.23
N PHE A 10 -75.59 -10.62 -32.45
CA PHE A 10 -74.26 -10.51 -31.83
C PHE A 10 -73.55 -9.30 -32.48
N LEU A 11 -73.44 -8.20 -31.75
CA LEU A 11 -72.74 -7.00 -32.19
C LEU A 11 -71.26 -7.15 -31.81
N LEU A 12 -70.40 -7.28 -32.83
CA LEU A 12 -68.95 -7.24 -32.72
C LEU A 12 -68.53 -5.97 -31.97
N PHE A 13 -67.99 -6.13 -30.76
CA PHE A 13 -67.12 -5.13 -30.14
C PHE A 13 -65.74 -5.77 -30.03
N SER A 14 -64.98 -5.72 -31.12
CA SER A 14 -63.55 -6.02 -31.14
C SER A 14 -62.83 -4.99 -30.29
N PHE A 15 -62.61 -5.33 -29.02
CA PHE A 15 -61.57 -4.72 -28.20
C PHE A 15 -60.21 -5.00 -28.85
N LEU A 16 -59.77 -4.12 -29.73
CA LEU A 16 -58.35 -3.95 -30.06
C LEU A 16 -57.70 -3.36 -28.80
N THR A 17 -57.23 -4.22 -27.91
CA THR A 17 -56.18 -3.85 -26.97
C THR A 17 -54.95 -3.51 -27.81
N VAL A 18 -54.76 -2.24 -28.12
CA VAL A 18 -53.46 -1.72 -28.53
C VAL A 18 -52.58 -1.80 -27.30
N GLN A 19 -51.92 -2.95 -27.11
CA GLN A 19 -50.72 -2.98 -26.27
C GLN A 19 -49.75 -2.01 -26.95
N ALA A 20 -49.48 -0.87 -26.31
CA ALA A 20 -48.41 0.01 -26.73
C ALA A 20 -47.11 -0.82 -26.70
N GLN A 21 -46.71 -1.30 -27.88
CA GLN A 21 -45.55 -2.16 -28.04
C GLN A 21 -44.33 -1.26 -27.86
N SER A 22 -43.77 -1.25 -26.65
CA SER A 22 -42.53 -0.53 -26.38
C SER A 22 -41.43 -1.09 -27.27
N ASN A 23 -40.66 -0.19 -27.89
CA ASN A 23 -39.55 -0.60 -28.75
C ASN A 23 -38.36 -0.92 -27.86
N ASN A 24 -37.91 -2.18 -27.87
CA ASN A 24 -36.72 -2.61 -27.15
C ASN A 24 -35.45 -2.28 -27.96
N ALA A 25 -34.48 -1.65 -27.32
CA ALA A 25 -33.16 -1.39 -27.89
C ALA A 25 -32.06 -1.84 -26.91
N ASP A 26 -31.08 -2.61 -27.40
CA ASP A 26 -29.88 -2.93 -26.63
C ASP A 26 -28.87 -1.78 -26.73
N LEU A 27 -28.24 -1.43 -25.61
CA LEU A 27 -27.22 -0.38 -25.53
C LEU A 27 -25.86 -0.99 -25.17
N ASN A 28 -25.01 -1.12 -26.18
CA ASN A 28 -23.61 -1.48 -25.99
C ASN A 28 -22.82 -0.22 -25.64
N THR A 29 -22.16 -0.22 -24.49
CA THR A 29 -21.41 0.94 -23.97
C THR A 29 -19.95 0.59 -23.73
N GLY A 30 -19.07 1.56 -23.93
CA GLY A 30 -17.66 1.46 -23.56
C GLY A 30 -17.28 2.54 -22.56
N ILE A 31 -16.45 2.18 -21.58
CA ILE A 31 -15.90 3.13 -20.61
C ILE A 31 -14.98 4.10 -21.37
N LYS A 32 -15.19 5.42 -21.16
CA LYS A 32 -14.42 6.48 -21.80
C LYS A 32 -13.45 7.14 -20.83
N GLU A 33 -13.93 7.36 -19.61
CA GLU A 33 -13.19 8.01 -18.54
C GLU A 33 -13.57 7.38 -17.20
N VAL A 34 -12.61 7.29 -16.30
CA VAL A 34 -12.83 6.89 -14.92
C VAL A 34 -12.23 7.95 -14.00
N THR A 35 -13.03 8.43 -13.06
CA THR A 35 -12.50 9.21 -11.93
C THR A 35 -12.34 8.27 -10.75
N VAL A 36 -11.12 8.03 -10.32
CA VAL A 36 -10.80 7.17 -9.18
C VAL A 36 -10.69 8.04 -7.93
N PHE A 37 -11.44 7.70 -6.91
CA PHE A 37 -11.39 8.32 -5.58
C PHE A 37 -10.59 7.43 -4.63
N LEU A 38 -10.42 7.85 -3.38
CA LEU A 38 -9.64 7.08 -2.40
C LEU A 38 -10.19 5.67 -2.14
N GLN A 39 -11.51 5.46 -2.27
CA GLN A 39 -12.17 4.19 -1.91
C GLN A 39 -13.22 3.67 -2.92
N ASP A 40 -13.47 4.42 -3.98
CA ASP A 40 -14.43 4.10 -5.03
C ASP A 40 -14.00 4.72 -6.37
N ALA A 41 -14.77 4.48 -7.43
CA ALA A 41 -14.55 5.12 -8.72
C ALA A 41 -15.87 5.52 -9.38
N GLN A 42 -15.88 6.65 -10.07
CA GLN A 42 -16.94 7.04 -10.98
C GLN A 42 -16.61 6.59 -12.39
N ILE A 43 -17.48 5.76 -12.95
CA ILE A 43 -17.40 5.28 -14.33
C ILE A 43 -18.17 6.25 -15.22
N ASN A 44 -17.53 6.77 -16.27
CA ASN A 44 -18.19 7.48 -17.35
C ASN A 44 -18.07 6.66 -18.64
N ARG A 45 -19.22 6.22 -19.16
CA ARG A 45 -19.31 5.38 -20.36
C ARG A 45 -20.36 5.91 -21.31
N SER A 46 -20.21 5.61 -22.60
CA SER A 46 -21.20 5.99 -23.60
C SER A 46 -21.42 4.90 -24.62
N GLY A 47 -22.58 4.95 -25.27
CA GLY A 47 -22.98 4.08 -26.36
C GLY A 47 -24.04 4.75 -27.23
N ALA A 48 -24.38 4.12 -28.35
CA ALA A 48 -25.44 4.61 -29.23
C ALA A 48 -26.58 3.58 -29.30
N ALA A 49 -27.82 4.06 -29.30
CA ALA A 49 -29.01 3.24 -29.49
C ALA A 49 -29.92 3.84 -30.57
N SER A 50 -30.43 2.98 -31.45
CA SER A 50 -31.43 3.37 -32.44
C SER A 50 -32.81 3.37 -31.80
N LEU A 51 -33.43 4.55 -31.73
CA LEU A 51 -34.73 4.76 -31.12
C LEU A 51 -35.79 5.00 -32.20
N LYS A 52 -37.00 4.51 -31.97
CA LYS A 52 -38.18 4.88 -32.76
C LYS A 52 -38.93 6.00 -32.06
N GLN A 53 -39.69 6.79 -32.81
CA GLN A 53 -40.61 7.76 -32.23
C GLN A 53 -41.57 7.08 -31.21
N GLY A 54 -41.78 7.74 -30.07
CA GLY A 54 -42.59 7.25 -28.94
C GLY A 54 -41.78 6.52 -27.88
N LEU A 55 -42.43 5.58 -27.18
CA LEU A 55 -41.84 4.86 -26.05
C LEU A 55 -40.79 3.82 -26.50
N ASN A 56 -39.62 3.88 -25.86
CA ASN A 56 -38.53 2.93 -26.03
C ASN A 56 -38.06 2.42 -24.66
N VAL A 57 -37.65 1.15 -24.63
CA VAL A 57 -37.00 0.51 -23.48
C VAL A 57 -35.57 0.19 -23.89
N ILE A 58 -34.62 0.89 -23.28
CA ILE A 58 -33.20 0.77 -23.60
C ILE A 58 -32.55 -0.07 -22.52
N THR A 59 -31.81 -1.10 -22.90
CA THR A 59 -31.16 -2.01 -21.95
C THR A 59 -29.64 -1.98 -22.09
N ALA A 60 -28.93 -1.54 -21.04
CA ALA A 60 -27.49 -1.69 -20.91
C ALA A 60 -27.18 -2.93 -20.07
N LYS A 61 -26.38 -3.85 -20.61
CA LYS A 61 -26.02 -5.15 -19.99
C LYS A 61 -24.52 -5.24 -19.72
N ASN A 62 -24.12 -6.27 -18.98
CA ASN A 62 -22.71 -6.57 -18.64
C ASN A 62 -22.02 -5.44 -17.87
N LEU A 63 -22.74 -4.75 -16.98
CA LEU A 63 -22.18 -3.71 -16.14
C LEU A 63 -21.63 -4.30 -14.83
N SER A 64 -20.78 -3.54 -14.15
CA SER A 64 -20.23 -3.93 -12.85
C SER A 64 -21.31 -4.30 -11.82
N ALA A 65 -21.12 -5.43 -11.14
CA ALA A 65 -21.93 -5.84 -9.98
C ALA A 65 -21.77 -4.90 -8.77
N GLN A 66 -20.66 -4.16 -8.72
CA GLN A 66 -20.30 -3.25 -7.63
C GLN A 66 -20.85 -1.83 -7.83
N LEU A 67 -21.69 -1.63 -8.85
CA LEU A 67 -22.38 -0.38 -9.13
C LEU A 67 -23.29 0.00 -7.96
N ASP A 68 -23.24 1.27 -7.50
CA ASP A 68 -24.26 1.82 -6.58
C ASP A 68 -25.48 2.27 -7.41
N PRO A 69 -26.64 1.61 -7.27
CA PRO A 69 -27.84 1.93 -8.06
C PRO A 69 -28.33 3.36 -7.86
N ARG A 70 -28.04 3.99 -6.71
CA ARG A 70 -28.48 5.36 -6.38
C ARG A 70 -27.64 6.44 -7.07
N SER A 71 -26.50 6.06 -7.65
CA SER A 71 -25.58 6.97 -8.32
C SER A 71 -25.79 7.06 -9.84
N ILE A 72 -26.70 6.24 -10.39
CA ILE A 72 -26.90 6.14 -11.84
C ILE A 72 -27.47 7.45 -12.37
N THR A 73 -26.75 8.03 -13.32
CA THR A 73 -27.22 9.16 -14.13
C THR A 73 -27.04 8.83 -15.60
N CYS A 74 -27.99 9.28 -16.42
CA CYS A 74 -27.96 9.09 -17.86
C CYS A 74 -28.16 10.43 -18.55
N SER A 75 -27.43 10.63 -19.64
CA SER A 75 -27.51 11.80 -20.51
C SER A 75 -28.00 11.38 -21.87
N PHE A 76 -28.89 12.19 -22.44
CA PHE A 76 -29.54 11.94 -23.71
C PHE A 76 -29.56 13.21 -24.57
N PRO A 77 -29.72 13.08 -25.90
CA PRO A 77 -30.00 14.21 -26.76
C PRO A 77 -31.33 14.88 -26.36
N SER A 78 -31.48 16.16 -26.66
CA SER A 78 -32.65 16.97 -26.27
C SER A 78 -34.01 16.45 -26.76
N TRP A 79 -34.04 15.61 -27.80
CA TRP A 79 -35.27 15.01 -28.37
C TRP A 79 -35.72 13.72 -27.67
N VAL A 80 -35.06 13.34 -26.57
CA VAL A 80 -35.36 12.13 -25.78
C VAL A 80 -35.63 12.53 -24.32
N SER A 81 -36.81 12.16 -23.80
CA SER A 81 -37.19 12.39 -22.41
C SER A 81 -37.12 11.11 -21.59
N ILE A 82 -36.40 11.13 -20.46
CA ILE A 82 -36.32 10.00 -19.53
C ILE A 82 -37.64 9.85 -18.77
N LYS A 83 -38.18 8.64 -18.72
CA LYS A 83 -39.34 8.30 -17.89
C LYS A 83 -38.93 7.58 -16.61
N SER A 84 -38.07 6.57 -16.74
CA SER A 84 -37.60 5.80 -15.59
C SER A 84 -36.22 5.19 -15.85
N ILE A 85 -35.50 4.91 -14.76
CA ILE A 85 -34.23 4.17 -14.76
C ILE A 85 -34.35 3.10 -13.68
N HIS A 86 -34.18 1.84 -14.07
CA HIS A 86 -34.25 0.68 -13.20
C HIS A 86 -32.95 -0.10 -13.27
N HIS A 87 -32.52 -0.62 -12.12
CA HIS A 87 -31.36 -1.50 -12.00
C HIS A 87 -31.83 -2.92 -11.65
N GLU A 88 -31.21 -3.90 -12.30
CA GLU A 88 -31.41 -5.32 -12.05
C GLU A 88 -30.06 -6.05 -12.03
N LEU A 89 -29.99 -7.15 -11.28
CA LEU A 89 -28.86 -8.08 -11.36
C LEU A 89 -29.20 -9.20 -12.35
N ASP A 90 -28.28 -9.46 -13.29
CA ASP A 90 -28.37 -10.50 -14.29
C ASP A 90 -27.47 -11.69 -13.90
N PHE A 91 -28.09 -12.83 -13.63
CA PHE A 91 -27.46 -14.07 -13.20
C PHE A 91 -27.29 -15.10 -14.36
N LEU A 92 -27.43 -14.69 -15.63
CA LEU A 92 -27.38 -15.58 -16.82
C LEU A 92 -26.03 -16.28 -17.12
N GLY A 93 -25.06 -16.27 -16.20
CA GLY A 93 -23.70 -16.80 -16.38
C GLY A 93 -23.59 -18.33 -16.59
N GLU A 94 -24.61 -19.11 -16.23
CA GLU A 94 -24.55 -20.58 -16.26
C GLU A 94 -24.36 -21.19 -17.65
N LYS A 95 -24.96 -20.60 -18.70
CA LYS A 95 -24.91 -21.19 -20.06
C LYS A 95 -23.53 -21.05 -20.70
N LYS A 96 -22.88 -19.88 -20.52
CA LYS A 96 -21.56 -19.59 -21.07
C LYS A 96 -20.43 -20.30 -20.31
N LEU A 97 -20.65 -20.57 -19.01
CA LEU A 97 -19.75 -21.37 -18.16
C LEU A 97 -19.62 -22.80 -18.70
N LYS A 98 -20.74 -23.44 -19.05
CA LYS A 98 -20.75 -24.79 -19.63
C LYS A 98 -19.98 -24.84 -20.94
N ASP A 99 -20.15 -23.84 -21.81
CA ASP A 99 -19.44 -23.75 -23.09
C ASP A 99 -17.91 -23.61 -22.91
N GLU A 100 -17.44 -22.75 -21.98
CA GLU A 100 -16.00 -22.56 -21.70
C GLU A 100 -15.37 -23.77 -20.99
N GLN A 101 -16.05 -24.40 -20.04
CA GLN A 101 -15.58 -25.64 -19.39
C GLN A 101 -15.47 -26.79 -20.39
N GLN A 102 -16.40 -26.87 -21.34
CA GLN A 102 -16.37 -27.89 -22.38
C GLN A 102 -15.17 -27.75 -23.32
N VAL A 103 -14.67 -26.53 -23.56
CA VAL A 103 -13.44 -26.31 -24.36
C VAL A 103 -12.20 -26.85 -23.64
N TYR A 104 -12.07 -26.58 -22.33
CA TYR A 104 -10.93 -27.10 -21.55
C TYR A 104 -11.02 -28.61 -21.36
N GLN A 105 -12.24 -29.15 -21.14
CA GLN A 105 -12.48 -30.58 -21.07
C GLN A 105 -12.07 -31.28 -22.38
N SER A 106 -12.46 -30.72 -23.53
CA SER A 106 -12.08 -31.30 -24.84
C SER A 106 -10.56 -31.36 -25.04
N LYS A 107 -9.81 -30.39 -24.50
CA LYS A 107 -8.34 -30.41 -24.54
C LYS A 107 -7.75 -31.46 -23.60
N ILE A 108 -8.31 -31.60 -22.40
CA ILE A 108 -7.91 -32.64 -21.43
C ILE A 108 -8.14 -34.03 -22.05
N ASP A 109 -9.30 -34.28 -22.65
CA ASP A 109 -9.64 -35.55 -23.30
C ASP A 109 -8.66 -35.89 -24.43
N SER A 110 -8.24 -34.87 -25.20
CA SER A 110 -7.26 -35.04 -26.27
C SER A 110 -5.88 -35.45 -25.75
N ILE A 111 -5.47 -34.89 -24.60
CA ILE A 111 -4.19 -35.23 -23.94
C ILE A 111 -4.25 -36.65 -23.40
N GLU A 112 -5.32 -37.03 -22.71
CA GLU A 112 -5.49 -38.38 -22.15
C GLU A 112 -5.45 -39.46 -23.25
N LYS A 113 -6.00 -39.17 -24.43
CA LYS A 113 -5.90 -40.05 -25.59
C LYS A 113 -4.46 -40.24 -26.07
N ILE A 114 -3.63 -39.19 -26.03
CA ILE A 114 -2.20 -39.28 -26.39
C ILE A 114 -1.43 -40.05 -25.32
N GLU A 115 -1.69 -39.80 -24.04
CA GLU A 115 -1.08 -40.55 -22.92
C GLU A 115 -1.37 -42.05 -23.03
N LEU A 116 -2.62 -42.44 -23.34
CA LEU A 116 -2.99 -43.83 -23.57
C LEU A 116 -2.21 -44.46 -24.74
N LYS A 117 -2.04 -43.73 -25.84
CA LYS A 117 -1.25 -44.19 -26.99
C LYS A 117 0.23 -44.37 -26.62
N ASN A 118 0.81 -43.42 -25.89
CA ASN A 118 2.20 -43.48 -25.46
C ASN A 118 2.42 -44.64 -24.49
N LYS A 119 1.51 -44.86 -23.54
CA LYS A 119 1.54 -46.00 -22.63
C LYS A 119 1.47 -47.34 -23.37
N ALA A 120 0.58 -47.45 -24.36
CA ALA A 120 0.50 -48.65 -25.21
C ALA A 120 1.81 -48.87 -25.99
N ARG A 121 2.43 -47.80 -26.52
CA ARG A 121 3.70 -47.90 -27.24
C ARG A 121 4.86 -48.31 -26.34
N ILE A 122 4.97 -47.74 -25.14
CA ILE A 122 5.97 -48.13 -24.14
C ILE A 122 5.81 -49.61 -23.78
N SER A 123 4.57 -50.11 -23.62
CA SER A 123 4.34 -51.54 -23.39
C SER A 123 4.87 -52.42 -24.52
N VAL A 124 4.70 -52.02 -25.78
CA VAL A 124 5.26 -52.73 -26.94
C VAL A 124 6.79 -52.67 -26.96
N LEU A 125 7.38 -51.54 -26.56
CA LEU A 125 8.83 -51.37 -26.50
C LEU A 125 9.45 -52.24 -25.39
N ASN A 126 8.78 -52.37 -24.24
CA ASN A 126 9.18 -53.28 -23.16
C ASN A 126 9.17 -54.75 -23.63
N GLU A 127 8.10 -55.20 -24.29
CA GLU A 127 8.04 -56.56 -24.83
C GLU A 127 9.18 -56.83 -25.84
N LYS A 128 9.49 -55.86 -26.70
CA LYS A 128 10.61 -55.98 -27.65
C LYS A 128 11.96 -56.06 -26.95
N LYS A 129 12.13 -55.34 -25.85
CA LYS A 129 13.34 -55.38 -25.02
C LYS A 129 13.50 -56.75 -24.37
N ASP A 130 12.42 -57.30 -23.81
CA ASP A 130 12.42 -58.63 -23.20
C ASP A 130 12.79 -59.72 -24.23
N LEU A 131 12.21 -59.66 -25.43
CA LEU A 131 12.56 -60.55 -26.54
C LEU A 131 14.03 -60.41 -26.99
N LEU A 132 14.58 -59.20 -27.00
CA LEU A 132 16.00 -58.96 -27.31
C LEU A 132 16.90 -59.58 -26.23
N ASP A 133 16.52 -59.46 -24.96
CA ASP A 133 17.26 -60.04 -23.83
C ASP A 133 17.23 -61.57 -23.83
N GLU A 134 16.10 -62.18 -24.20
CA GLU A 134 15.99 -63.62 -24.40
C GLU A 134 16.84 -64.12 -25.57
N ASN A 135 16.82 -63.41 -26.71
CA ASN A 135 17.63 -63.75 -27.87
C ASN A 135 19.13 -63.65 -27.60
N LYS A 136 19.56 -62.66 -26.81
CA LYS A 136 20.95 -62.53 -26.34
C LYS A 136 21.39 -63.77 -25.54
N LYS A 137 20.58 -64.18 -24.55
CA LYS A 137 20.86 -65.36 -23.71
C LYS A 137 20.98 -66.66 -24.54
N LEU A 138 20.15 -66.81 -25.58
CA LEU A 138 20.20 -67.97 -26.48
C LEU A 138 21.47 -68.00 -27.33
N ALA A 139 21.90 -66.83 -27.83
CA ALA A 139 23.05 -66.72 -28.73
C ALA A 139 24.41 -66.86 -28.02
N GLU A 140 24.52 -66.42 -26.76
CA GLU A 140 25.74 -66.60 -25.94
C GLU A 140 26.12 -68.09 -25.71
N SER A 141 25.21 -69.03 -25.96
CA SER A 141 25.41 -70.46 -25.73
C SER A 141 26.01 -71.24 -26.92
N LYS A 142 26.15 -70.64 -28.12
CA LYS A 142 26.52 -71.38 -29.36
C LYS A 142 27.42 -70.66 -30.38
N SER A 143 27.98 -69.49 -30.08
CA SER A 143 28.64 -68.64 -31.10
C SER A 143 30.16 -68.49 -30.96
N THR A 144 30.85 -68.29 -32.10
CA THR A 144 32.29 -67.97 -32.17
C THR A 144 32.58 -66.49 -31.82
N VAL A 145 33.84 -66.14 -31.52
CA VAL A 145 34.26 -64.78 -31.07
C VAL A 145 33.91 -63.68 -32.10
N GLU A 146 34.00 -63.96 -33.40
CA GLU A 146 33.64 -63.00 -34.47
C GLU A 146 32.14 -62.86 -34.71
N GLU A 147 31.36 -63.92 -34.49
CA GLU A 147 29.89 -63.87 -34.57
C GLU A 147 29.29 -63.12 -33.38
N LEU A 148 29.93 -63.22 -32.20
CA LEU A 148 29.56 -62.47 -31.00
C LEU A 148 29.69 -60.96 -31.20
N GLY A 149 30.73 -60.48 -31.90
CA GLY A 149 30.92 -59.06 -32.20
C GLY A 149 29.78 -58.47 -33.04
N LYS A 150 29.39 -59.14 -34.14
CA LYS A 150 28.28 -58.68 -35.01
C LYS A 150 26.93 -58.73 -34.31
N LEU A 151 26.74 -59.72 -33.43
CA LEU A 151 25.52 -59.84 -32.63
C LEU A 151 25.43 -58.72 -31.57
N LEU A 152 26.55 -58.39 -30.92
CA LEU A 152 26.66 -57.28 -29.98
C LEU A 152 26.32 -55.94 -30.65
N ASP A 153 26.84 -55.68 -31.85
CA ASP A 153 26.52 -54.47 -32.62
C ASP A 153 25.03 -54.39 -32.97
N PHE A 154 24.43 -55.51 -33.40
CA PHE A 154 22.98 -55.58 -33.68
C PHE A 154 22.13 -55.33 -32.43
N TYR A 155 22.51 -55.93 -31.30
CA TYR A 155 21.83 -55.74 -30.03
C TYR A 155 21.94 -54.28 -29.57
N ASP A 156 23.15 -53.70 -29.60
CA ASP A 156 23.39 -52.30 -29.22
C ASP A 156 22.57 -51.33 -30.07
N GLU A 157 22.53 -51.52 -31.40
CA GLU A 157 21.74 -50.69 -32.30
C GLU A 157 20.24 -50.76 -31.99
N ARG A 158 19.70 -51.97 -31.77
CA ARG A 158 18.26 -52.17 -31.52
C ARG A 158 17.85 -51.71 -30.14
N PHE A 159 18.66 -52.00 -29.12
CA PHE A 159 18.43 -51.60 -27.75
C PHE A 159 18.51 -50.07 -27.61
N THR A 160 19.52 -49.44 -28.22
CA THR A 160 19.65 -47.98 -28.25
C THR A 160 18.44 -47.31 -28.89
N LYS A 161 17.91 -47.85 -30.01
CA LYS A 161 16.68 -47.34 -30.64
C LYS A 161 15.46 -47.45 -29.73
N ILE A 162 15.29 -48.58 -29.04
CA ILE A 162 14.17 -48.81 -28.12
C ILE A 162 14.24 -47.85 -26.94
N VAL A 163 15.40 -47.74 -26.29
CA VAL A 163 15.60 -46.85 -25.14
C VAL A 163 15.45 -45.38 -25.53
N THR A 164 15.97 -44.98 -26.69
CA THR A 164 15.82 -43.61 -27.20
C THR A 164 14.36 -43.26 -27.46
N GLU A 165 13.59 -44.17 -28.06
CA GLU A 165 12.16 -43.98 -28.29
C GLU A 165 11.39 -43.91 -26.96
N GLN A 166 11.70 -44.79 -26.02
CA GLN A 166 11.09 -44.81 -24.69
C GLN A 166 11.34 -43.51 -23.92
N LEU A 167 12.58 -43.03 -23.88
CA LEU A 167 12.94 -41.75 -23.26
C LEU A 167 12.20 -40.57 -23.93
N GLY A 168 12.03 -40.62 -25.25
CA GLY A 168 11.24 -39.62 -25.99
C GLY A 168 9.77 -39.60 -25.55
N LEU A 169 9.14 -40.78 -25.45
CA LEU A 169 7.75 -40.93 -25.02
C LEU A 169 7.53 -40.56 -23.55
N GLU A 170 8.49 -40.86 -22.67
CA GLU A 170 8.46 -40.47 -21.25
C GLU A 170 8.57 -38.95 -21.09
N LYS A 171 9.46 -38.30 -21.84
CA LYS A 171 9.60 -36.84 -21.87
C LYS A 171 8.33 -36.17 -22.41
N GLU A 172 7.74 -36.71 -23.46
CA GLU A 172 6.46 -36.25 -23.99
C GLU A 172 5.34 -36.41 -22.94
N GLY A 173 5.30 -37.54 -22.23
CA GLY A 173 4.36 -37.78 -21.14
C GLY A 173 4.46 -36.74 -20.01
N GLN A 174 5.67 -36.38 -19.61
CA GLN A 174 5.86 -35.31 -18.61
C GLN A 174 5.35 -33.94 -19.10
N ALA A 175 5.60 -33.61 -20.36
CA ALA A 175 5.10 -32.36 -20.96
C ALA A 175 3.56 -32.34 -21.06
N LEU A 176 2.96 -33.48 -21.43
CA LEU A 176 1.51 -33.65 -21.48
C LEU A 176 0.87 -33.52 -20.10
N LEU A 177 1.49 -34.08 -19.05
CA LEU A 177 1.00 -33.94 -17.67
C LEU A 177 1.01 -32.47 -17.21
N GLN A 178 2.09 -31.74 -17.48
CA GLN A 178 2.16 -30.30 -17.17
C GLN A 178 1.09 -29.49 -17.93
N ALA A 179 0.85 -29.83 -19.19
CA ALA A 179 -0.21 -29.21 -20.00
C ALA A 179 -1.61 -29.53 -19.46
N LYS A 180 -1.84 -30.77 -19.03
CA LYS A 180 -3.09 -31.22 -18.41
C LYS A 180 -3.38 -30.48 -17.11
N ASP A 181 -2.40 -30.39 -16.21
CA ASP A 181 -2.51 -29.64 -14.95
C ASP A 181 -2.82 -28.16 -15.19
N LYS A 182 -2.21 -27.56 -16.21
CA LYS A 182 -2.52 -26.18 -16.63
C LYS A 182 -3.99 -26.04 -17.03
N TYR A 183 -4.51 -26.94 -17.85
CA TYR A 183 -5.91 -26.88 -18.29
C TYR A 183 -6.91 -27.17 -17.16
N ILE A 184 -6.58 -28.07 -16.23
CA ILE A 184 -7.39 -28.32 -15.02
C ILE A 184 -7.49 -27.06 -14.15
N ARG A 185 -6.38 -26.35 -13.94
CA ARG A 185 -6.40 -25.07 -13.22
C ARG A 185 -7.22 -24.02 -13.94
N GLN A 186 -7.06 -23.89 -15.26
CA GLN A 186 -7.85 -22.96 -16.07
C GLN A 186 -9.36 -23.27 -16.02
N MET A 187 -9.73 -24.55 -15.99
CA MET A 187 -11.12 -25.00 -15.84
C MET A 187 -11.69 -24.66 -14.45
N ALA A 188 -10.89 -24.82 -13.39
CA ALA A 188 -11.28 -24.45 -12.02
C ALA A 188 -11.39 -22.93 -11.83
N ASP A 189 -10.48 -22.16 -12.43
CA ASP A 189 -10.49 -20.69 -12.39
C ASP A 189 -11.67 -20.10 -13.17
N ALA A 190 -12.04 -20.71 -14.30
CA ALA A 190 -13.23 -20.34 -15.06
C ALA A 190 -14.53 -20.46 -14.22
N GLY A 191 -14.59 -21.44 -13.30
CA GLY A 191 -15.69 -21.59 -12.35
C GLY A 191 -15.72 -20.51 -11.26
N LYS A 192 -14.55 -20.11 -10.73
CA LYS A 192 -14.45 -19.13 -9.63
C LYS A 192 -14.67 -17.67 -10.06
N GLN A 193 -14.39 -17.34 -11.32
CA GLN A 193 -14.43 -15.95 -11.81
C GLN A 193 -15.84 -15.42 -12.16
N LYS A 194 -16.85 -16.28 -12.40
CA LYS A 194 -18.11 -15.85 -13.07
C LYS A 194 -19.44 -16.23 -12.37
N GLU A 195 -19.42 -16.68 -11.12
CA GLU A 195 -20.64 -16.71 -10.27
C GLU A 195 -21.12 -15.30 -9.86
N LYS A 196 -20.34 -14.25 -10.15
CA LYS A 196 -20.70 -12.88 -9.80
C LYS A 196 -21.76 -12.34 -10.77
N PRO A 197 -22.91 -11.86 -10.29
CA PRO A 197 -23.93 -11.28 -11.16
C PRO A 197 -23.39 -10.07 -11.91
N TYR A 198 -23.91 -9.79 -13.11
CA TYR A 198 -23.68 -8.52 -13.77
C TYR A 198 -24.82 -7.57 -13.46
N SER A 199 -24.54 -6.27 -13.43
CA SER A 199 -25.61 -5.28 -13.40
C SER A 199 -26.18 -5.07 -14.80
N LYS A 200 -27.49 -4.85 -14.85
CA LYS A 200 -28.24 -4.43 -16.03
C LYS A 200 -29.02 -3.17 -15.65
N ILE A 201 -28.98 -2.17 -16.52
CA ILE A 201 -29.76 -0.93 -16.38
C ILE A 201 -30.78 -0.88 -17.49
N ILE A 202 -32.03 -0.68 -17.12
CA ILE A 202 -33.17 -0.52 -18.02
C ILE A 202 -33.63 0.93 -17.94
N ILE A 203 -33.67 1.59 -19.08
CA ILE A 203 -34.04 3.00 -19.19
C ILE A 203 -35.27 3.09 -20.08
N GLU A 204 -36.37 3.59 -19.53
CA GLU A 204 -37.55 3.89 -20.30
C GLU A 204 -37.51 5.35 -20.74
N VAL A 205 -37.64 5.57 -22.04
CA VAL A 205 -37.58 6.92 -22.63
C VAL A 205 -38.71 7.12 -23.62
N ASP A 206 -39.07 8.38 -23.82
CA ASP A 206 -39.99 8.82 -24.86
C ASP A 206 -39.22 9.68 -25.87
N ALA A 207 -39.24 9.28 -27.14
CA ALA A 207 -38.48 9.92 -28.21
C ALA A 207 -39.42 10.71 -29.14
N GLU A 208 -39.14 11.99 -29.35
CA GLU A 208 -39.96 12.86 -30.21
C GLU A 208 -39.92 12.44 -31.69
N ARG A 209 -38.82 11.77 -32.10
CA ARG A 209 -38.58 11.30 -33.46
C ARG A 209 -37.75 10.02 -33.45
N SER A 210 -37.80 9.28 -34.55
CA SER A 210 -36.88 8.16 -34.78
C SER A 210 -35.47 8.67 -35.09
N GLY A 211 -34.44 8.02 -34.56
CA GLY A 211 -33.05 8.40 -34.78
C GLY A 211 -32.06 7.64 -33.89
N ASN A 212 -30.77 7.83 -34.16
CA ASN A 212 -29.71 7.28 -33.32
C ASN A 212 -29.41 8.26 -32.18
N ALA A 213 -29.55 7.82 -30.93
CA ALA A 213 -29.25 8.60 -29.74
C ALA A 213 -27.89 8.19 -29.17
N GLU A 214 -27.00 9.18 -28.96
CA GLU A 214 -25.81 8.98 -28.14
C GLU A 214 -26.20 9.11 -26.67
N ILE A 215 -25.93 8.07 -25.89
CA ILE A 215 -26.36 7.94 -24.50
C ILE A 215 -25.10 7.84 -23.65
N GLY A 216 -24.89 8.84 -22.80
CA GLY A 216 -23.84 8.82 -21.78
C GLY A 216 -24.41 8.32 -20.47
N MET A 217 -23.64 7.55 -19.73
CA MET A 217 -24.02 6.96 -18.45
C MET A 217 -22.90 7.16 -17.45
N THR A 218 -23.25 7.63 -16.26
CA THR A 218 -22.33 7.82 -15.15
C THR A 218 -22.86 7.14 -13.89
N TYR A 219 -21.99 6.44 -13.16
CA TYR A 219 -22.31 5.80 -11.89
C TYR A 219 -21.05 5.55 -11.07
N LEU A 220 -21.21 5.40 -9.75
CA LEU A 220 -20.17 4.99 -8.82
C LEU A 220 -20.08 3.46 -8.74
N VAL A 221 -18.86 2.96 -8.59
CA VAL A 221 -18.56 1.55 -8.30
C VAL A 221 -17.68 1.44 -7.07
N THR A 222 -17.96 0.46 -6.22
CA THR A 222 -17.08 0.10 -5.10
C THR A 222 -15.99 -0.86 -5.56
N GLY A 223 -14.98 -1.09 -4.70
CA GLY A 223 -13.92 -2.06 -4.98
C GLY A 223 -12.86 -1.54 -5.95
N ALA A 224 -12.81 -0.23 -6.16
CA ALA A 224 -11.71 0.48 -6.79
C ALA A 224 -11.22 1.57 -5.85
N GLY A 225 -9.99 2.04 -6.02
CA GLY A 225 -9.49 3.16 -5.27
C GLY A 225 -8.06 3.50 -5.67
N TRP A 226 -7.55 4.59 -5.13
CA TRP A 226 -6.15 4.96 -5.25
C TRP A 226 -5.61 5.50 -3.94
N PHE A 227 -4.30 5.43 -3.78
CA PHE A 227 -3.61 6.10 -2.68
C PHE A 227 -2.29 6.71 -3.19
N PRO A 228 -1.88 7.85 -2.61
CA PRO A 228 -0.62 8.51 -2.96
C PRO A 228 0.59 7.70 -2.46
N ASN A 229 1.66 7.73 -3.24
CA ASN A 229 2.95 7.11 -2.92
C ASN A 229 4.07 7.99 -3.47
N TYR A 230 5.13 8.18 -2.69
CA TYR A 230 6.21 9.10 -3.03
C TYR A 230 7.55 8.38 -3.09
N ASP A 231 8.42 8.78 -4.02
CA ASP A 231 9.85 8.49 -3.91
C ASP A 231 10.62 9.80 -3.75
N MET A 232 11.30 9.94 -2.62
CA MET A 232 12.11 11.11 -2.26
C MET A 232 13.58 10.75 -2.40
N LYS A 233 14.29 11.43 -3.30
CA LYS A 233 15.67 11.07 -3.64
C LYS A 233 16.61 12.24 -3.41
N VAL A 234 17.58 12.02 -2.54
CA VAL A 234 18.70 12.92 -2.30
C VAL A 234 19.94 12.31 -2.96
N SER A 235 20.34 12.83 -4.11
CA SER A 235 21.58 12.37 -4.75
C SER A 235 22.84 12.95 -4.08
N SER A 236 22.75 14.18 -3.58
CA SER A 236 23.79 14.87 -2.82
C SER A 236 23.17 16.11 -2.14
N VAL A 237 23.75 16.56 -1.02
CA VAL A 237 23.23 17.67 -0.20
C VAL A 237 23.42 19.07 -0.83
N ASP A 238 24.09 19.15 -1.97
CA ASP A 238 24.25 20.37 -2.79
C ASP A 238 23.29 20.42 -3.99
N LYS A 239 22.39 19.44 -4.11
CA LYS A 239 21.41 19.34 -5.20
C LYS A 239 19.97 19.38 -4.67
N PRO A 240 19.01 19.80 -5.51
CA PRO A 240 17.59 19.70 -5.18
C PRO A 240 17.20 18.27 -4.80
N LEU A 241 16.24 18.17 -3.90
CA LEU A 241 15.55 16.93 -3.59
C LEU A 241 14.65 16.57 -4.77
N VAL A 242 14.76 15.35 -5.30
CA VAL A 242 13.86 14.87 -6.35
C VAL A 242 12.69 14.15 -5.71
N LEU A 243 11.49 14.71 -5.81
CA LEU A 243 10.23 14.09 -5.38
C LEU A 243 9.50 13.52 -6.59
N ASN A 244 9.26 12.21 -6.60
CA ASN A 244 8.38 11.56 -7.57
C ASN A 244 7.04 11.28 -6.89
N TYR A 245 6.01 12.00 -7.31
CA TYR A 245 4.66 11.81 -6.81
C TYR A 245 3.93 10.79 -7.69
N LYS A 246 3.52 9.67 -7.08
CA LYS A 246 2.81 8.58 -7.74
C LYS A 246 1.46 8.32 -7.09
N ALA A 247 0.58 7.71 -7.86
CA ALA A 247 -0.64 7.10 -7.38
C ALA A 247 -0.58 5.60 -7.62
N GLU A 248 -1.00 4.84 -6.62
CA GLU A 248 -1.21 3.40 -6.71
C GLU A 248 -2.71 3.14 -6.87
N VAL A 249 -3.14 2.88 -8.10
CA VAL A 249 -4.56 2.62 -8.44
C VAL A 249 -4.83 1.13 -8.39
N TYR A 250 -5.94 0.71 -7.79
CA TYR A 250 -6.40 -0.67 -7.82
C TYR A 250 -7.89 -0.73 -8.18
N GLN A 251 -8.32 -1.85 -8.77
CA GLN A 251 -9.73 -2.09 -9.01
C GLN A 251 -10.08 -3.59 -9.07
N ASN A 252 -11.26 -3.93 -8.57
CA ASN A 252 -11.88 -5.25 -8.59
C ASN A 252 -13.38 -5.13 -8.87
N THR A 253 -13.73 -4.23 -9.79
CA THR A 253 -15.12 -3.83 -10.07
C THR A 253 -15.89 -4.87 -10.90
N GLY A 254 -15.21 -5.89 -11.41
CA GLY A 254 -15.77 -6.91 -12.30
C GLY A 254 -15.69 -6.57 -13.79
N GLU A 255 -15.18 -5.38 -14.15
CA GLU A 255 -14.98 -4.95 -15.53
C GLU A 255 -13.56 -4.41 -15.71
N ASP A 256 -12.88 -4.81 -16.78
CA ASP A 256 -11.59 -4.25 -17.14
C ASP A 256 -11.77 -2.84 -17.71
N TRP A 257 -10.99 -1.88 -17.23
CA TRP A 257 -10.95 -0.55 -17.82
C TRP A 257 -9.88 -0.54 -18.91
N LYS A 258 -10.27 -0.54 -20.19
CA LYS A 258 -9.33 -0.68 -21.32
C LYS A 258 -9.16 0.65 -22.05
N ASP A 259 -7.92 1.14 -22.15
CA ASP A 259 -7.57 2.40 -22.82
C ASP A 259 -8.44 3.60 -22.37
N VAL A 260 -8.63 3.75 -21.06
CA VAL A 260 -9.49 4.80 -20.48
C VAL A 260 -8.67 6.02 -20.08
N LYS A 261 -9.29 7.20 -20.15
CA LYS A 261 -8.78 8.41 -19.49
C LYS A 261 -8.97 8.27 -17.98
N LEU A 262 -7.98 8.65 -17.19
CA LEU A 262 -8.04 8.56 -15.74
C LEU A 262 -7.93 9.94 -15.10
N LYS A 263 -8.81 10.17 -14.13
CA LYS A 263 -8.74 11.28 -13.18
C LYS A 263 -8.59 10.70 -11.79
N LEU A 264 -7.75 11.29 -10.96
CA LEU A 264 -7.61 10.91 -9.55
C LEU A 264 -8.16 12.04 -8.69
N SER A 265 -8.94 11.71 -7.67
CA SER A 265 -9.50 12.70 -6.75
C SER A 265 -9.34 12.27 -5.29
N ASN A 266 -9.02 13.22 -4.42
CA ASN A 266 -9.01 13.01 -2.97
C ASN A 266 -10.39 13.14 -2.31
N SER A 267 -11.44 13.48 -3.07
CA SER A 267 -12.81 13.57 -2.54
C SER A 267 -13.38 12.21 -2.16
N ARG A 268 -14.33 12.19 -1.23
CA ARG A 268 -15.17 11.02 -0.92
C ARG A 268 -16.61 11.25 -1.40
N PRO A 269 -17.03 10.62 -2.50
CA PRO A 269 -18.41 10.72 -2.97
C PRO A 269 -19.36 10.11 -1.94
N GLY A 270 -20.35 10.88 -1.49
CA GLY A 270 -21.39 10.39 -0.58
C GLY A 270 -21.16 10.65 0.91
N ASP A 271 -20.07 11.34 1.29
CA ASP A 271 -20.01 11.98 2.61
C ASP A 271 -21.13 13.03 2.68
N ASN A 272 -22.15 12.75 3.49
CA ASN A 272 -23.18 13.74 3.78
C ASN A 272 -22.52 14.91 4.51
N GLY A 273 -22.76 16.14 4.03
CA GLY A 273 -22.36 17.36 4.73
C GLY A 273 -23.20 17.64 5.99
N ASP A 274 -23.68 16.61 6.67
CA ASP A 274 -24.46 16.75 7.89
C ASP A 274 -23.53 17.29 8.98
N LEU A 275 -23.85 18.48 9.50
CA LEU A 275 -23.10 19.09 10.59
C LEU A 275 -23.20 18.17 11.82
N PRO A 276 -22.08 17.70 12.41
CA PRO A 276 -22.13 16.94 13.65
C PRO A 276 -22.70 17.83 14.75
N GLU A 277 -23.72 17.34 15.46
CA GLU A 277 -24.27 18.04 16.63
C GLU A 277 -23.33 17.86 17.83
N LEU A 278 -23.00 18.97 18.49
CA LEU A 278 -22.26 18.95 19.75
C LEU A 278 -23.19 18.47 20.87
N GLU A 279 -22.92 17.28 21.42
CA GLU A 279 -23.61 16.84 22.63
C GLU A 279 -23.18 17.70 23.83
N ALA A 280 -24.15 17.99 24.72
CA ALA A 280 -23.87 18.74 25.93
C ALA A 280 -22.83 18.02 26.81
N TRP A 281 -21.68 18.66 27.03
CA TRP A 281 -20.63 18.12 27.89
C TRP A 281 -21.02 18.26 29.36
N ASN A 282 -21.70 17.25 29.90
CA ASN A 282 -22.12 17.22 31.30
C ASN A 282 -20.94 16.80 32.20
N LEU A 283 -20.43 17.74 32.99
CA LEU A 283 -19.37 17.49 33.97
C LEU A 283 -19.97 16.82 35.23
N ASN A 284 -19.43 15.68 35.66
CA ASN A 284 -19.86 14.99 36.88
C ASN A 284 -18.64 14.55 37.73
N TYR A 285 -18.83 14.42 39.05
CA TYR A 285 -17.76 13.98 39.96
C TYR A 285 -17.34 12.54 39.63
N PRO A 286 -16.03 12.21 39.68
CA PRO A 286 -15.43 11.00 39.09
C PRO A 286 -15.93 9.66 39.65
N ARG A 287 -16.73 9.66 40.72
CA ARG A 287 -17.27 8.44 41.34
C ARG A 287 -18.58 7.94 40.74
N ASN A 288 -19.28 8.73 39.90
CA ASN A 288 -20.56 8.33 39.28
C ASN A 288 -20.67 8.68 37.79
N SER A 289 -19.57 9.05 37.12
CA SER A 289 -19.55 9.26 35.68
C SER A 289 -19.47 7.93 34.94
N VAL A 290 -20.62 7.32 34.64
CA VAL A 290 -20.70 6.37 33.53
C VAL A 290 -20.78 7.20 32.26
N VAL A 291 -19.65 7.31 31.55
CA VAL A 291 -19.67 7.75 30.15
C VAL A 291 -20.37 6.64 29.37
N VAL A 292 -21.69 6.71 29.26
CA VAL A 292 -22.42 5.90 28.29
C VAL A 292 -22.24 6.61 26.94
N SER A 293 -21.05 6.46 26.35
CA SER A 293 -20.94 6.68 24.92
C SER A 293 -21.77 5.58 24.27
N LYS A 294 -22.98 5.91 23.81
CA LYS A 294 -23.58 5.14 22.71
C LYS A 294 -22.74 5.45 21.47
N GLN A 295 -21.55 4.87 21.41
CA GLN A 295 -20.83 4.78 20.15
C GLN A 295 -21.76 4.02 19.21
N PRO A 296 -22.15 4.58 18.05
CA PRO A 296 -22.63 3.73 16.97
C PRO A 296 -21.49 2.73 16.75
N VAL A 297 -21.80 1.43 16.73
CA VAL A 297 -20.83 0.40 16.35
C VAL A 297 -20.49 0.68 14.89
N GLY A 298 -19.48 1.52 14.68
CA GLY A 298 -18.97 1.88 13.38
C GLY A 298 -18.38 0.63 12.75
N ASN A 299 -18.55 0.48 11.44
CA ASN A 299 -17.79 -0.49 10.67
C ASN A 299 -16.30 -0.07 10.69
N VAL A 300 -15.57 -0.45 11.75
CA VAL A 300 -14.15 -0.16 11.89
C VAL A 300 -13.38 -1.02 10.90
N ASN A 301 -13.12 -0.46 9.71
CA ASN A 301 -12.35 -1.12 8.65
C ASN A 301 -10.86 -0.74 8.70
N TYR A 302 -10.50 0.16 9.62
CA TYR A 302 -9.14 0.57 9.91
C TYR A 302 -9.04 0.90 11.39
N VAL A 303 -8.00 0.39 12.05
CA VAL A 303 -7.74 0.63 13.46
C VAL A 303 -6.35 1.22 13.62
N THR A 304 -6.26 2.30 14.37
CA THR A 304 -5.00 2.86 14.85
C THR A 304 -4.89 2.66 16.35
N GLY A 305 -3.70 2.78 16.89
CA GLY A 305 -3.52 2.50 18.31
C GLY A 305 -2.08 2.57 18.77
N ARG A 306 -1.87 2.45 20.08
CA ARG A 306 -0.55 2.40 20.69
C ARG A 306 -0.39 1.15 21.55
N ILE A 307 0.75 0.48 21.43
CA ILE A 307 1.12 -0.68 22.25
C ILE A 307 2.22 -0.29 23.22
N THR A 308 1.99 -0.53 24.50
CA THR A 308 2.94 -0.27 25.58
C THR A 308 3.09 -1.47 26.50
N ASP A 309 4.11 -1.45 27.36
CA ASP A 309 4.16 -2.33 28.52
C ASP A 309 3.25 -1.83 29.66
N LEU A 310 3.36 -2.48 30.83
CA LEU A 310 2.63 -2.08 32.04
C LEU A 310 3.14 -0.75 32.64
N ALA A 311 4.43 -0.43 32.48
CA ALA A 311 5.05 0.82 32.92
C ALA A 311 4.64 2.03 32.05
N GLY A 312 4.13 1.76 30.84
CA GLY A 312 3.72 2.77 29.86
C GLY A 312 4.76 3.04 28.78
N ASP A 313 5.88 2.30 28.76
CA ASP A 313 6.91 2.43 27.75
C ASP A 313 6.43 1.82 26.42
N PRO A 314 6.68 2.48 25.28
CA PRO A 314 6.22 2.00 23.98
C PRO A 314 6.93 0.70 23.60
N LEU A 315 6.17 -0.26 23.08
CA LEU A 315 6.74 -1.50 22.53
C LEU A 315 6.95 -1.32 21.02
N ILE A 316 8.20 -1.24 20.61
CA ILE A 316 8.61 -0.94 19.22
C ILE A 316 8.82 -2.22 18.44
N GLY A 317 8.21 -2.33 17.26
CA GLY A 317 8.28 -3.57 16.47
C GLY A 317 7.40 -4.71 17.01
N ALA A 318 6.44 -4.41 17.89
CA ALA A 318 5.39 -5.35 18.27
C ALA A 318 4.57 -5.72 17.03
N SER A 319 4.38 -7.01 16.79
CA SER A 319 3.65 -7.55 15.64
C SER A 319 2.16 -7.58 15.94
N ILE A 320 1.35 -7.03 15.03
CA ILE A 320 -0.12 -7.06 15.10
C ILE A 320 -0.63 -7.73 13.84
N VAL A 321 -1.36 -8.84 13.98
CA VAL A 321 -1.90 -9.61 12.86
C VAL A 321 -3.39 -9.83 13.07
N VAL A 322 -4.21 -9.62 12.04
CA VAL A 322 -5.63 -10.01 12.08
C VAL A 322 -5.73 -11.54 12.14
N THR A 323 -6.31 -12.06 13.22
CA THR A 323 -6.32 -13.48 13.56
C THR A 323 -6.86 -14.33 12.42
N GLY A 324 -6.09 -15.32 11.95
CA GLY A 324 -6.49 -16.20 10.84
C GLY A 324 -6.24 -15.62 9.44
N THR A 325 -5.53 -14.50 9.33
CA THR A 325 -5.10 -13.90 8.05
C THR A 325 -3.60 -13.57 8.05
N SER A 326 -3.06 -13.14 6.91
CA SER A 326 -1.71 -12.57 6.80
C SER A 326 -1.69 -11.04 6.85
N VAL A 327 -2.83 -10.39 7.11
CA VAL A 327 -2.94 -8.93 7.19
C VAL A 327 -2.43 -8.50 8.56
N GLY A 328 -1.32 -7.77 8.57
CA GLY A 328 -0.68 -7.33 9.80
C GLY A 328 0.19 -6.11 9.61
N THR A 329 0.60 -5.51 10.72
CA THR A 329 1.49 -4.36 10.80
C THR A 329 2.43 -4.53 11.99
N VAL A 330 3.38 -3.63 12.14
CA VAL A 330 4.25 -3.55 13.33
C VAL A 330 4.16 -2.17 13.94
N THR A 331 4.38 -2.06 15.23
CA THR A 331 4.45 -0.74 15.89
C THR A 331 5.67 0.05 15.49
N ASP A 332 5.48 1.37 15.39
CA ASP A 332 6.52 2.35 15.11
C ASP A 332 7.35 2.71 16.35
N LEU A 333 8.16 3.75 16.20
CA LEU A 333 9.04 4.22 17.24
C LEU A 333 8.33 4.78 18.50
N SER A 334 7.08 5.21 18.39
CA SER A 334 6.30 5.66 19.53
C SER A 334 5.36 4.56 20.03
N GLY A 335 5.49 3.32 19.53
CA GLY A 335 4.60 2.22 19.85
C GLY A 335 3.27 2.30 19.10
N ASN A 336 3.11 3.21 18.14
CA ASN A 336 1.86 3.38 17.41
C ASN A 336 1.75 2.40 16.24
N PHE A 337 0.54 2.04 15.86
CA PHE A 337 0.26 1.21 14.70
C PHE A 337 -0.99 1.69 13.96
N GLY A 338 -1.10 1.29 12.69
CA GLY A 338 -2.29 1.40 11.87
C GLY A 338 -2.51 0.11 11.09
N LEU A 339 -3.71 -0.45 11.14
CA LEU A 339 -4.04 -1.75 10.57
C LEU A 339 -5.42 -1.75 9.93
N ALA A 340 -5.50 -2.17 8.67
CA ALA A 340 -6.77 -2.39 8.00
C ALA A 340 -7.43 -3.68 8.50
N LEU A 341 -8.73 -3.63 8.80
CA LEU A 341 -9.51 -4.76 9.27
C LEU A 341 -10.49 -5.25 8.20
N PRO A 342 -10.49 -6.55 7.85
CA PRO A 342 -11.52 -7.17 7.03
C PRO A 342 -12.92 -6.92 7.62
N ARG A 343 -13.97 -6.86 6.79
CA ARG A 343 -15.35 -6.61 7.26
C ARG A 343 -15.81 -7.65 8.29
N ASP A 344 -15.42 -8.90 8.11
CA ASP A 344 -15.96 -10.02 8.89
C ASP A 344 -15.04 -10.48 10.03
N ASN A 345 -13.87 -9.84 10.21
CA ASN A 345 -12.90 -10.23 11.22
C ASN A 345 -12.26 -9.03 11.89
N LYS A 346 -12.61 -8.83 13.17
CA LYS A 346 -12.15 -7.72 14.01
C LYS A 346 -11.24 -8.18 15.16
N GLN A 347 -10.76 -9.42 15.14
CA GLN A 347 -9.80 -9.89 16.13
C GLN A 347 -8.37 -9.68 15.64
N ILE A 348 -7.56 -9.04 16.46
CA ILE A 348 -6.13 -8.85 16.23
C ILE A 348 -5.35 -9.61 17.29
N SER A 349 -4.28 -10.28 16.88
CA SER A 349 -3.30 -10.93 17.74
C SER A 349 -2.05 -10.08 17.79
N ILE A 350 -1.59 -9.76 19.00
CA ILE A 350 -0.41 -8.97 19.27
C ILE A 350 0.66 -9.89 19.86
N SER A 351 1.87 -9.83 19.33
CA SER A 351 3.03 -10.51 19.87
C SER A 351 4.27 -9.61 19.90
N TYR A 352 5.07 -9.76 20.95
CA TYR A 352 6.35 -9.07 21.10
C TYR A 352 7.29 -9.94 21.93
N VAL A 353 8.58 -9.94 21.59
CA VAL A 353 9.58 -10.82 22.25
C VAL A 353 9.71 -10.45 23.71
N GLY A 354 9.63 -11.45 24.60
CA GLY A 354 9.65 -11.25 26.06
C GLY A 354 8.29 -10.92 26.70
N TYR A 355 7.20 -10.90 25.92
CA TYR A 355 5.85 -10.57 26.40
C TYR A 355 4.84 -11.67 26.06
N LYS A 356 3.80 -11.78 26.89
CA LYS A 356 2.68 -12.70 26.64
C LYS A 356 1.86 -12.19 25.47
N GLY A 357 1.71 -13.05 24.45
CA GLY A 357 0.85 -12.76 23.30
C GLY A 357 -0.60 -12.49 23.73
N LYS A 358 -1.24 -11.49 23.12
CA LYS A 358 -2.57 -11.02 23.51
C LYS A 358 -3.47 -10.89 22.30
N THR A 359 -4.65 -11.50 22.34
CA THR A 359 -5.68 -11.33 21.30
C THR A 359 -6.74 -10.35 21.79
N VAL A 360 -7.10 -9.39 20.94
CA VAL A 360 -8.05 -8.31 21.28
C VAL A 360 -9.07 -8.16 20.16
N THR A 361 -10.33 -7.97 20.52
CA THR A 361 -11.40 -7.61 19.56
C THR A 361 -11.46 -6.09 19.42
N VAL A 362 -11.38 -5.60 18.18
CA VAL A 362 -11.42 -4.18 17.86
C VAL A 362 -12.87 -3.73 17.69
N ASN A 363 -13.29 -2.80 18.55
CA ASN A 363 -14.64 -2.23 18.52
C ASN A 363 -14.64 -0.72 18.18
N ASN A 364 -13.47 -0.07 18.21
CA ASN A 364 -13.27 1.35 17.91
C ASN A 364 -12.13 1.51 16.90
N ASP A 365 -12.13 2.62 16.17
CA ASP A 365 -11.08 3.06 15.24
C ASP A 365 -9.74 3.36 15.94
N ILE A 366 -9.76 3.68 17.24
CA ILE A 366 -8.56 3.86 18.06
C ILE A 366 -8.56 2.85 19.23
N ILE A 367 -7.46 2.12 19.41
CA ILE A 367 -7.30 1.18 20.53
C ILE A 367 -5.87 1.18 21.10
N ASN A 368 -5.76 1.41 22.42
CA ASN A 368 -4.47 1.33 23.12
C ASN A 368 -4.38 0.01 23.91
N ILE A 369 -3.27 -0.71 23.75
CA ILE A 369 -3.11 -2.08 24.25
C ILE A 369 -1.85 -2.16 25.11
N LYS A 370 -2.00 -2.68 26.34
CA LYS A 370 -0.87 -3.01 27.21
C LYS A 370 -0.56 -4.50 27.18
N LEU A 371 0.71 -4.86 27.02
CA LEU A 371 1.21 -6.24 27.12
C LEU A 371 1.90 -6.49 28.46
N GLU A 372 1.81 -7.73 28.94
CA GLU A 372 2.46 -8.20 30.16
C GLU A 372 3.71 -9.00 29.81
N GLU A 373 4.77 -8.89 30.60
CA GLU A 373 6.00 -9.66 30.42
C GLU A 373 5.75 -11.17 30.59
N ASP A 374 6.46 -11.99 29.82
CA ASP A 374 6.43 -13.45 29.91
C ASP A 374 7.66 -13.95 30.66
N GLU A 375 7.48 -14.35 31.93
CA GLU A 375 8.55 -14.83 32.83
C GLU A 375 9.21 -16.15 32.39
N SER A 376 8.87 -16.69 31.21
CA SER A 376 9.30 -18.03 30.75
C SER A 376 10.24 -18.08 29.53
N VAL A 377 10.78 -16.95 29.06
CA VAL A 377 11.78 -16.92 27.97
C VAL A 377 13.06 -16.23 28.42
N LEU A 378 13.98 -17.01 28.98
CA LEU A 378 15.39 -16.65 29.16
C LEU A 378 16.21 -17.43 28.12
N ASP A 379 16.60 -16.76 27.05
CA ASP A 379 18.02 -16.55 26.71
C ASP A 379 18.16 -15.89 25.33
N GLU A 380 19.12 -14.96 25.32
CA GLU A 380 19.95 -14.52 24.20
C GLU A 380 19.58 -13.29 23.33
N VAL A 381 20.61 -12.44 23.28
CA VAL A 381 20.97 -11.33 22.37
C VAL A 381 20.29 -9.97 22.60
N VAL A 382 21.01 -9.16 23.37
CA VAL A 382 20.78 -7.74 23.64
C VAL A 382 21.22 -6.89 22.45
N VAL A 383 20.31 -6.13 21.86
CA VAL A 383 20.58 -4.77 21.32
C VAL A 383 19.30 -3.95 21.44
N THR A 384 19.27 -2.95 22.30
CA THR A 384 18.20 -1.93 22.33
C THR A 384 18.81 -0.54 22.42
N GLY A 385 18.38 0.32 21.50
CA GLY A 385 18.57 1.76 21.54
C GLY A 385 17.22 2.42 21.38
N TYR A 386 16.87 3.30 22.32
CA TYR A 386 15.68 4.13 22.29
C TYR A 386 15.98 5.52 22.82
N ALA A 387 15.58 6.55 22.07
CA ALA A 387 15.60 7.94 22.50
C ALA A 387 14.31 8.63 22.03
N ASP A 388 13.68 9.35 22.95
CA ASP A 388 12.47 10.16 22.74
C ASP A 388 12.81 11.65 22.83
N LYS A 389 11.94 12.45 22.19
CA LYS A 389 12.02 13.89 21.83
C LYS A 389 12.37 14.89 22.94
N LEU A 390 12.99 16.00 22.51
CA LEU A 390 12.73 17.35 23.04
C LEU A 390 12.53 18.36 21.88
N THR A 391 11.53 19.20 22.03
CA THR A 391 11.14 20.31 21.15
C THR A 391 11.65 21.63 21.73
N GLY A 392 12.11 22.54 20.89
CA GLY A 392 12.50 23.89 21.29
C GLY A 392 12.53 24.81 20.07
N ALA A 393 11.60 25.77 20.03
CA ALA A 393 11.52 26.80 19.00
C ALA A 393 12.71 27.76 19.11
N VAL A 394 13.30 28.16 17.98
CA VAL A 394 14.22 29.30 17.94
C VAL A 394 13.73 30.31 16.92
N ALA A 395 13.55 31.53 17.39
CA ALA A 395 13.24 32.71 16.60
C ALA A 395 14.50 33.28 15.96
N GLY A 396 14.39 33.69 14.69
CA GLY A 396 15.19 34.76 14.11
C GLY A 396 16.42 34.32 13.30
N VAL A 397 16.23 34.12 11.99
CA VAL A 397 17.28 34.36 10.98
C VAL A 397 16.68 35.22 9.86
N SER A 398 17.40 36.29 9.52
CA SER A 398 17.02 37.30 8.54
C SER A 398 16.86 36.72 7.13
N ARG A 399 15.79 37.15 6.45
CA ARG A 399 15.61 37.04 5.00
C ARG A 399 16.85 37.60 4.29
N SER A 400 17.54 36.73 3.56
CA SER A 400 18.38 37.14 2.43
C SER A 400 17.68 36.71 1.15
N ASP A 401 17.65 37.63 0.18
CA ASP A 401 16.83 37.58 -1.03
C ASP A 401 17.07 36.30 -1.86
N PHE A 402 16.12 35.38 -1.81
CA PHE A 402 16.07 34.24 -2.73
C PHE A 402 15.64 34.72 -4.12
N ARG A 403 16.57 34.63 -5.07
CA ARG A 403 16.29 34.78 -6.50
C ARG A 403 15.50 33.57 -6.97
N SER A 404 14.30 33.81 -7.49
CA SER A 404 13.46 32.85 -8.20
C SER A 404 14.27 32.02 -9.21
N SER A 405 14.46 30.74 -8.95
CA SER A 405 15.02 29.80 -9.91
C SER A 405 13.94 29.45 -10.94
N LYS A 406 14.32 29.50 -12.23
CA LYS A 406 13.44 29.12 -13.34
C LYS A 406 13.22 27.59 -13.29
N ARG A 407 11.97 27.21 -13.06
CA ARG A 407 11.45 25.83 -13.05
C ARG A 407 11.61 25.18 -14.44
N LYS A 408 12.16 23.97 -14.51
CA LYS A 408 12.07 23.08 -15.68
C LYS A 408 10.96 22.08 -15.41
N GLU A 409 9.85 22.20 -16.14
CA GLU A 409 8.71 21.29 -16.03
C GLU A 409 8.87 20.15 -17.04
N GLU A 410 9.08 18.92 -16.56
CA GLU A 410 8.95 17.72 -17.37
C GLU A 410 7.80 16.86 -16.80
N GLN A 411 6.82 16.56 -17.64
CA GLN A 411 5.66 15.67 -17.41
C GLN A 411 4.79 15.95 -16.16
N GLN A 412 4.11 17.10 -16.11
CA GLN A 412 3.06 17.36 -15.11
C GLN A 412 1.68 16.94 -15.61
N SER A 413 0.91 16.20 -14.80
CA SER A 413 -0.55 16.05 -14.97
C SER A 413 -1.27 17.38 -14.69
N GLY A 414 -2.44 17.63 -15.27
CA GLY A 414 -3.17 18.87 -15.02
C GLY A 414 -3.88 18.84 -13.66
N THR A 415 -3.69 19.87 -12.83
CA THR A 415 -4.39 20.01 -11.54
C THR A 415 -5.58 20.95 -11.68
N ILE A 416 -6.76 20.52 -11.24
CA ILE A 416 -7.96 21.35 -11.17
C ILE A 416 -8.39 21.46 -9.71
N TYR A 417 -8.49 22.68 -9.19
CA TYR A 417 -8.99 22.93 -7.84
C TYR A 417 -10.50 23.15 -7.82
N ARG A 418 -11.17 22.46 -6.90
CA ARG A 418 -12.58 22.72 -6.56
C ARG A 418 -12.74 22.85 -5.05
N GLN A 419 -12.54 24.06 -4.53
CA GLN A 419 -12.74 24.60 -3.16
C GLN A 419 -12.30 23.76 -1.91
N THR A 420 -12.18 22.44 -1.97
CA THR A 420 -11.61 21.51 -0.98
C THR A 420 -11.12 20.18 -1.60
N THR A 421 -11.28 19.98 -2.92
CA THR A 421 -10.91 18.76 -3.64
C THR A 421 -9.78 19.05 -4.64
N THR A 422 -8.79 18.16 -4.65
CA THR A 422 -7.70 18.13 -5.63
C THR A 422 -7.97 17.02 -6.63
N GLU A 423 -8.11 17.40 -7.91
CA GLU A 423 -8.26 16.47 -9.03
C GLU A 423 -6.99 16.48 -9.90
N PHE A 424 -6.43 15.29 -10.17
CA PHE A 424 -5.29 15.09 -11.05
C PHE A 424 -5.73 14.44 -12.37
N GLU A 425 -5.52 15.10 -13.50
CA GLU A 425 -5.78 14.53 -14.82
C GLU A 425 -4.55 13.80 -15.37
N ILE A 426 -4.64 12.47 -15.42
CA ILE A 426 -3.56 11.63 -15.92
C ILE A 426 -3.52 11.71 -17.45
N LYS A 427 -2.45 12.33 -17.97
CA LYS A 427 -2.29 12.60 -19.41
C LYS A 427 -2.31 11.35 -20.29
N GLN A 428 -1.82 10.23 -19.77
CA GLN A 428 -1.75 8.96 -20.49
C GLN A 428 -3.01 8.13 -20.22
N LYS A 429 -3.48 7.42 -21.25
CA LYS A 429 -4.55 6.43 -21.08
C LYS A 429 -3.98 5.15 -20.52
N TYR A 430 -4.78 4.43 -19.74
CA TYR A 430 -4.38 3.19 -19.09
C TYR A 430 -5.36 2.06 -19.31
N THR A 431 -4.82 0.84 -19.23
CA THR A 431 -5.61 -0.37 -19.07
C THR A 431 -5.43 -0.93 -17.66
N ILE A 432 -6.50 -1.04 -16.89
CA ILE A 432 -6.49 -1.57 -15.51
C ILE A 432 -7.44 -2.76 -15.41
N THR A 433 -6.87 -3.94 -15.16
CA THR A 433 -7.60 -5.22 -15.05
C THR A 433 -8.35 -5.33 -13.73
N SER A 434 -9.50 -6.02 -13.75
CA SER A 434 -10.31 -6.22 -12.54
C SER A 434 -9.82 -7.40 -11.71
N ASP A 435 -8.56 -7.34 -11.29
CA ASP A 435 -7.89 -8.39 -10.52
C ASP A 435 -7.37 -7.93 -9.15
N GLY A 436 -7.65 -6.67 -8.78
CA GLY A 436 -7.21 -6.07 -7.52
C GLY A 436 -5.71 -5.77 -7.46
N LYS A 437 -4.95 -6.00 -8.54
CA LYS A 437 -3.53 -5.63 -8.56
C LYS A 437 -3.38 -4.11 -8.65
N LYS A 438 -2.33 -3.63 -8.00
CA LYS A 438 -1.98 -2.21 -7.98
C LYS A 438 -1.25 -1.83 -9.27
N VAL A 439 -1.65 -0.71 -9.85
CA VAL A 439 -1.01 -0.09 -11.00
C VAL A 439 -0.45 1.25 -10.54
N SER A 440 0.88 1.37 -10.56
CA SER A 440 1.59 2.59 -10.19
C SER A 440 1.63 3.55 -11.37
N MET A 441 1.23 4.80 -11.16
CA MET A 441 1.22 5.86 -12.15
C MET A 441 1.86 7.13 -11.60
N THR A 442 2.66 7.81 -12.41
CA THR A 442 3.32 9.05 -12.01
C THR A 442 2.38 10.23 -12.21
N ILE A 443 2.10 10.97 -11.14
CA ILE A 443 1.35 12.22 -11.18
C ILE A 443 2.27 13.34 -11.67
N GLY A 444 3.47 13.41 -11.09
CA GLY A 444 4.50 14.39 -11.45
C GLY A 444 5.85 14.11 -10.78
N THR A 445 6.88 14.78 -11.29
CA THR A 445 8.23 14.80 -10.71
C THR A 445 8.63 16.24 -10.43
N TYR A 446 9.16 16.50 -9.24
CA TYR A 446 9.49 17.83 -8.75
C TYR A 446 10.93 17.87 -8.26
N ASP A 447 11.67 18.89 -8.71
CA ASP A 447 12.95 19.28 -8.13
C ASP A 447 12.67 20.34 -7.06
N ILE A 448 12.84 19.95 -5.80
CA ILE A 448 12.50 20.76 -4.63
C ILE A 448 13.78 21.32 -4.03
N ASP A 449 13.83 22.63 -3.83
CA ASP A 449 14.89 23.25 -3.06
C ASP A 449 14.67 22.94 -1.58
N ALA A 450 15.61 22.21 -0.99
CA ALA A 450 15.48 21.67 0.37
C ALA A 450 16.74 22.00 1.16
N THR A 451 16.57 22.25 2.45
CA THR A 451 17.69 22.46 3.36
C THR A 451 18.11 21.11 3.95
N TYR A 452 19.40 20.82 3.87
CA TYR A 452 20.00 19.59 4.39
C TYR A 452 20.80 19.87 5.65
N THR A 453 20.51 19.17 6.74
CA THR A 453 21.25 19.31 8.00
C THR A 453 21.50 17.95 8.62
N TYR A 454 22.74 17.69 9.01
CA TYR A 454 23.07 16.48 9.75
C TYR A 454 22.86 16.71 11.24
N ILE A 455 22.00 15.94 11.88
CA ILE A 455 21.74 16.00 13.32
C ILE A 455 22.59 14.93 14.02
N ALA A 456 23.34 15.32 15.05
CA ALA A 456 24.25 14.44 15.77
C ALA A 456 24.10 14.60 17.28
N MET A 457 24.01 13.47 18.02
CA MET A 457 23.94 13.45 19.47
C MET A 457 24.97 12.47 20.07
N PRO A 458 26.28 12.80 20.04
CA PRO A 458 27.36 11.83 20.28
C PRO A 458 27.38 11.17 21.66
N LYS A 459 26.66 11.74 22.65
CA LYS A 459 26.49 11.14 23.98
C LYS A 459 25.59 9.90 23.94
N THR A 460 24.56 9.90 23.10
CA THR A 460 23.57 8.82 22.98
C THR A 460 23.87 7.92 21.79
N ASP A 461 24.20 8.49 20.63
CA ASP A 461 24.55 7.76 19.42
C ASP A 461 25.69 8.49 18.67
N PRO A 462 26.82 7.82 18.39
CA PRO A 462 27.90 8.39 17.58
C PRO A 462 27.59 8.44 16.06
N ALA A 463 26.34 8.34 15.64
CA ALA A 463 25.90 8.52 14.25
C ALA A 463 25.37 9.93 13.95
N ALA A 464 25.53 10.35 12.69
CA ALA A 464 24.91 11.55 12.14
C ALA A 464 23.69 11.16 11.32
N TYR A 465 22.56 11.85 11.52
CA TYR A 465 21.30 11.63 10.82
C TYR A 465 21.05 12.75 9.83
N LEU A 466 20.83 12.44 8.56
CA LEU A 466 20.49 13.46 7.57
C LEU A 466 19.01 13.86 7.74
N GLN A 467 18.77 15.12 8.07
CA GLN A 467 17.47 15.75 8.05
C GLN A 467 17.33 16.59 6.77
N VAL A 468 16.20 16.42 6.09
CA VAL A 468 15.79 17.21 4.92
C VAL A 468 14.62 18.06 5.35
N ARG A 469 14.73 19.36 5.12
CA ARG A 469 13.71 20.35 5.43
C ARG A 469 13.19 20.95 4.14
N ILE A 470 11.88 20.83 3.92
CA ILE A 470 11.18 21.39 2.76
C ILE A 470 10.27 22.50 3.27
N SER A 471 10.53 23.74 2.83
CA SER A 471 9.66 24.88 3.09
C SER A 471 8.73 25.11 1.90
N GLU A 472 7.59 25.79 2.12
CA GLU A 472 6.62 26.13 1.07
C GLU A 472 6.14 24.88 0.30
N TRP A 473 5.97 23.78 1.02
CA TRP A 473 5.56 22.50 0.43
C TRP A 473 4.08 22.51 0.00
N GLU A 474 3.28 23.48 0.47
CA GLU A 474 1.86 23.60 0.15
C GLU A 474 1.62 23.78 -1.36
N ASP A 475 2.57 24.39 -2.09
CA ASP A 475 2.52 24.59 -3.54
C ASP A 475 2.63 23.28 -4.36
N LEU A 476 2.94 22.16 -3.70
CA LEU A 476 3.14 20.85 -4.35
C LEU A 476 1.88 19.97 -4.34
N ASP A 477 0.77 20.44 -3.73
CA ASP A 477 -0.50 19.71 -3.60
C ASP A 477 -0.32 18.27 -3.07
N LEU A 478 0.60 18.09 -2.13
CA LEU A 478 0.89 16.76 -1.58
C LEU A 478 -0.29 16.29 -0.74
N LEU A 479 -0.63 15.01 -0.88
CA LEU A 479 -1.60 14.33 -0.03
C LEU A 479 -0.89 13.43 0.98
N ASP A 480 -1.59 13.09 2.06
CA ASP A 480 -1.10 12.13 3.05
C ASP A 480 -0.78 10.78 2.40
N GLY A 481 0.46 10.31 2.53
CA GLY A 481 0.88 9.09 1.84
C GLY A 481 2.24 8.57 2.24
N GLN A 482 2.51 7.32 1.86
CA GLN A 482 3.80 6.70 2.15
C GLN A 482 4.88 7.26 1.22
N ALA A 483 6.05 7.58 1.77
CA ALA A 483 7.22 8.00 1.03
C ALA A 483 8.38 7.00 1.19
N ASN A 484 8.93 6.53 0.07
CA ASN A 484 10.18 5.79 0.03
C ASN A 484 11.34 6.78 -0.05
N LEU A 485 12.32 6.61 0.85
CA LEU A 485 13.45 7.51 0.98
C LEU A 485 14.67 6.88 0.33
N TYR A 486 15.38 7.67 -0.50
CA TYR A 486 16.60 7.28 -1.16
C TYR A 486 17.71 8.30 -0.93
N SER A 487 18.88 7.84 -0.50
CA SER A 487 20.09 8.64 -0.38
C SER A 487 21.17 8.03 -1.28
N GLU A 488 21.82 8.84 -2.12
CA GLU A 488 22.86 8.40 -3.06
C GLU A 488 22.39 7.18 -3.91
N ASN A 489 21.15 7.24 -4.40
CA ASN A 489 20.45 6.18 -5.14
C ASN A 489 20.22 4.86 -4.39
N THR A 490 20.46 4.82 -3.08
CA THR A 490 20.22 3.66 -2.22
C THR A 490 18.96 3.87 -1.40
N PHE A 491 18.11 2.85 -1.30
CA PHE A 491 16.92 2.89 -0.43
C PHE A 491 17.37 2.91 1.04
N VAL A 492 16.97 3.95 1.77
CA VAL A 492 17.36 4.14 3.19
C VAL A 492 16.21 3.94 4.16
N GLY A 493 14.96 4.00 3.70
CA GLY A 493 13.81 3.75 4.55
C GLY A 493 12.48 4.19 3.95
N ARG A 494 11.45 4.17 4.79
CA ARG A 494 10.11 4.66 4.49
C ARG A 494 9.65 5.60 5.59
N THR A 495 8.86 6.59 5.21
CA THR A 495 8.15 7.47 6.13
C THR A 495 6.72 7.68 5.65
N ILE A 496 5.89 8.29 6.48
CA ILE A 496 4.58 8.80 6.09
C ILE A 496 4.71 10.31 5.95
N LEU A 497 4.35 10.82 4.79
CA LEU A 497 4.19 12.24 4.56
C LEU A 497 2.80 12.63 5.05
N ASN A 498 2.75 13.53 6.03
CA ASN A 498 1.52 14.09 6.57
C ASN A 498 1.41 15.54 6.06
N ALA A 499 0.58 15.74 5.04
CA ALA A 499 0.24 17.03 4.46
C ALA A 499 -0.85 17.76 5.27
N GLU A 500 -1.54 17.11 6.22
CA GLU A 500 -2.54 17.79 7.06
C GLU A 500 -1.95 18.53 8.28
N THR A 501 -0.64 18.77 8.31
CA THR A 501 -0.01 19.46 9.45
C THR A 501 -0.13 20.99 9.34
N LEU A 502 -0.33 21.67 10.47
CA LEU A 502 -0.34 23.15 10.55
C LEU A 502 1.06 23.79 10.34
N SER A 503 2.04 23.02 9.86
CA SER A 503 3.43 23.42 9.71
C SER A 503 3.72 23.82 8.27
N ASP A 504 4.31 25.00 8.06
CA ASP A 504 4.80 25.49 6.76
C ASP A 504 6.05 24.73 6.26
N THR A 505 6.54 23.81 7.08
CA THR A 505 7.81 23.12 6.90
C THR A 505 7.66 21.63 7.17
N LEU A 506 8.09 20.81 6.20
CA LEU A 506 8.19 19.35 6.33
C LEU A 506 9.62 18.94 6.68
N ASP A 507 9.78 18.33 7.85
CA ASP A 507 11.05 17.76 8.31
C ASP A 507 11.07 16.24 8.11
N ILE A 508 12.03 15.75 7.33
CA ILE A 508 12.12 14.35 6.94
C ILE A 508 13.50 13.81 7.30
N SER A 509 13.53 12.77 8.13
CA SER A 509 14.77 12.05 8.44
C SER A 509 15.08 11.04 7.35
N MET A 510 16.24 11.15 6.72
CA MET A 510 16.76 10.25 5.69
C MET A 510 17.62 9.12 6.27
N GLY A 511 17.68 8.99 7.59
CA GLY A 511 18.48 7.99 8.29
C GLY A 511 19.95 8.39 8.49
N THR A 512 20.77 7.41 8.89
CA THR A 512 22.17 7.64 9.26
C THR A 512 23.08 7.74 8.04
N ASP A 513 24.09 8.60 8.12
CA ASP A 513 25.11 8.77 7.09
C ASP A 513 26.50 8.53 7.68
N LYS A 514 27.08 7.38 7.34
CA LYS A 514 28.40 6.94 7.84
C LYS A 514 29.57 7.76 7.31
N SER A 515 29.33 8.67 6.36
CA SER A 515 30.36 9.57 5.83
C SER A 515 30.64 10.77 6.74
N ILE A 516 29.74 11.08 7.69
CA ILE A 516 30.03 11.99 8.79
C ILE A 516 30.47 11.17 9.99
N ILE A 517 31.75 11.27 10.37
CA ILE A 517 32.32 10.51 11.48
C ILE A 517 32.26 11.37 12.74
N LEU A 518 31.69 10.80 13.80
CA LEU A 518 31.63 11.43 15.13
C LEU A 518 32.42 10.60 16.14
N GLY A 519 32.98 11.28 17.13
CA GLY A 519 33.56 10.65 18.31
C GLY A 519 33.38 11.54 19.53
N ARG A 520 33.14 10.94 20.69
CA ARG A 520 33.06 11.64 21.98
C ARG A 520 34.05 11.01 22.95
N LYS A 521 35.08 11.76 23.36
CA LYS A 521 36.15 11.26 24.24
C LYS A 521 36.25 12.09 25.51
N LYS A 522 36.23 11.41 26.66
CA LYS A 522 36.47 12.04 27.97
C LYS A 522 37.94 12.40 28.14
N GLN A 523 38.20 13.65 28.52
CA GLN A 523 39.53 14.17 28.80
C GLN A 523 39.89 13.89 30.26
N LYS A 524 40.79 12.93 30.49
CA LYS A 524 41.18 12.46 31.83
C LYS A 524 41.91 13.54 32.64
N GLU A 525 42.79 14.31 32.01
CA GLU A 525 43.61 15.34 32.68
C GLU A 525 42.78 16.54 33.15
N ASN A 526 41.70 16.86 32.44
CA ASN A 526 40.79 17.96 32.76
C ASN A 526 39.56 17.52 33.58
N SER A 527 39.48 16.22 33.93
CA SER A 527 38.47 15.68 34.82
C SER A 527 39.08 15.50 36.21
N SER A 528 38.78 16.42 37.14
CA SER A 528 39.36 16.41 38.48
C SER A 528 38.29 16.32 39.57
N ARG A 529 38.70 15.88 40.76
CA ARG A 529 37.88 15.91 41.98
C ARG A 529 38.66 16.67 43.04
N ASN A 530 38.20 17.89 43.35
CA ASN A 530 38.83 18.76 44.32
C ASN A 530 37.95 18.92 45.56
N PHE A 531 38.58 18.95 46.74
CA PHE A 531 37.91 19.09 48.03
C PHE A 531 38.22 20.45 48.63
N LEU A 532 37.19 21.25 48.87
CA LEU A 532 37.29 22.52 49.59
C LEU A 532 36.29 22.53 50.75
N GLY A 533 36.78 22.27 51.96
CA GLY A 533 35.96 22.28 53.18
C GLY A 533 34.83 21.25 53.17
N LYS A 534 33.57 21.73 53.27
CA LYS A 534 32.34 20.89 53.25
C LYS A 534 31.83 20.61 51.82
N GLN A 535 32.41 21.22 50.80
CA GLN A 535 32.00 21.06 49.40
C GLN A 535 33.06 20.28 48.60
N ARG A 536 32.58 19.53 47.61
CA ARG A 536 33.39 18.82 46.63
C ARG A 536 33.04 19.35 45.25
N THR A 537 34.08 19.54 44.44
CA THR A 537 33.95 19.97 43.05
C THR A 537 34.37 18.82 42.15
N GLU A 538 33.52 18.47 41.17
CA GLU A 538 33.84 17.49 40.14
C GLU A 538 33.78 18.15 38.77
N SER A 539 34.92 18.14 38.07
CA SER A 539 35.02 18.62 36.70
C SER A 539 34.86 17.46 35.73
N ARG A 540 34.20 17.72 34.60
CA ARG A 540 34.12 16.82 33.46
C ARG A 540 34.45 17.60 32.21
N ALA A 541 35.26 17.01 31.35
CA ALA A 541 35.64 17.57 30.07
C ALA A 541 35.61 16.49 29.00
N PHE A 542 35.05 16.82 27.84
CA PHE A 542 34.90 15.96 26.68
C PHE A 542 35.35 16.71 25.44
N THR A 543 35.94 15.98 24.50
CA THR A 543 36.16 16.45 23.14
C THR A 543 35.28 15.64 22.21
N ILE A 544 34.47 16.35 21.43
CA ILE A 544 33.59 15.81 20.41
C ILE A 544 34.27 16.08 19.05
N SER A 545 34.75 15.03 18.40
CA SER A 545 35.37 15.13 17.07
C SER A 545 34.32 14.90 16.00
N VAL A 546 34.23 15.81 15.03
CA VAL A 546 33.33 15.72 13.89
C VAL A 546 34.14 15.82 12.61
N LYS A 547 34.01 14.84 11.72
CA LYS A 547 34.71 14.81 10.43
C LYS A 547 33.75 14.60 9.27
N ASN A 548 33.89 15.43 8.24
CA ASN A 548 33.16 15.29 6.99
C ASN A 548 34.00 14.51 5.95
N ASN A 549 33.63 13.26 5.63
CA ASN A 549 34.25 12.51 4.52
C ASN A 549 33.47 12.62 3.19
N LYS A 550 32.45 13.47 3.10
CA LYS A 550 31.70 13.69 1.87
C LYS A 550 32.52 14.52 0.87
N PRO A 551 32.26 14.38 -0.44
CA PRO A 551 32.89 15.21 -1.46
C PRO A 551 32.36 16.66 -1.48
N VAL A 552 31.34 16.97 -0.67
CA VAL A 552 30.71 18.29 -0.58
C VAL A 552 30.72 18.80 0.87
N ALA A 553 30.53 20.11 1.04
CA ALA A 553 30.40 20.70 2.37
C ALA A 553 29.12 20.18 3.05
N ALA A 554 29.19 19.99 4.36
CA ALA A 554 28.07 19.49 5.16
C ALA A 554 27.83 20.42 6.35
N THR A 555 26.57 20.79 6.59
CA THR A 555 26.15 21.49 7.81
C THR A 555 25.68 20.45 8.83
N ILE A 556 26.25 20.50 10.02
CA ILE A 556 26.01 19.56 11.12
C ILE A 556 25.57 20.34 12.34
N LEU A 557 24.42 19.95 12.89
CA LEU A 557 23.92 20.37 14.20
C LEU A 557 24.30 19.29 15.23
N VAL A 558 25.33 19.57 16.02
CA VAL A 558 25.78 18.70 17.10
C VAL A 558 25.13 19.14 18.40
N THR A 559 24.52 18.21 19.14
CA THR A 559 23.95 18.48 20.45
C THR A 559 24.52 17.50 21.48
N ASP A 560 24.97 18.02 22.61
CA ASP A 560 25.34 17.25 23.80
C ASP A 560 24.68 17.94 25.01
N GLN A 561 25.01 17.53 26.23
CA GLN A 561 24.37 18.07 27.42
C GLN A 561 25.33 18.15 28.61
N ILE A 562 25.08 19.15 29.46
CA ILE A 562 25.59 19.21 30.83
C ILE A 562 24.44 18.89 31.82
N PRO A 563 24.74 18.42 33.04
CA PRO A 563 23.71 18.17 34.04
C PRO A 563 22.99 19.46 34.43
N VAL A 564 21.68 19.36 34.71
CA VAL A 564 20.90 20.45 35.32
C VAL A 564 20.61 20.07 36.77
N SER A 565 20.86 20.98 37.70
CA SER A 565 20.59 20.73 39.11
C SER A 565 19.11 20.99 39.44
N VAL A 566 18.47 20.02 40.06
CA VAL A 566 17.14 20.18 40.69
C VAL A 566 17.23 20.40 42.20
N ASN A 567 18.44 20.46 42.77
CA ASN A 567 18.70 20.64 44.19
C ASN A 567 19.51 21.92 44.42
N SER A 568 19.01 22.82 45.27
CA SER A 568 19.68 24.09 45.60
C SER A 568 21.08 23.93 46.21
N GLU A 569 21.43 22.76 46.76
CA GLU A 569 22.76 22.48 47.30
C GLU A 569 23.78 22.04 46.24
N ILE A 570 23.32 21.75 45.02
CA ILE A 570 24.15 21.33 43.89
C ILE A 570 24.15 22.46 42.85
N SER A 571 25.33 22.91 42.44
CA SER A 571 25.46 23.90 41.36
C SER A 571 26.28 23.32 40.21
N VAL A 572 25.80 23.55 38.99
CA VAL A 572 26.48 23.17 37.76
C VAL A 572 26.92 24.45 37.04
N SER A 573 28.16 24.48 36.58
CA SER A 573 28.69 25.62 35.80
C SER A 573 29.38 25.11 34.54
N ALA A 574 28.96 25.62 33.39
CA ALA A 574 29.68 25.45 32.13
C ALA A 574 31.04 26.16 32.22
N LYS A 575 32.08 25.57 31.63
CA LYS A 575 33.44 26.12 31.62
C LYS A 575 33.91 26.43 30.20
N ASN A 576 34.12 25.40 29.38
CA ASN A 576 34.50 25.56 27.98
C ASN A 576 33.45 24.86 27.12
N LEU A 577 32.78 25.61 26.26
CA LEU A 577 31.77 25.08 25.33
C LEU A 577 32.20 25.22 23.87
N SER A 578 33.41 25.72 23.56
CA SER A 578 33.89 25.90 22.18
C SER A 578 32.91 26.63 21.24
N GLY A 579 32.21 27.64 21.76
CA GLY A 579 31.19 28.40 21.01
C GLY A 579 29.80 27.74 20.94
N GLY A 580 29.58 26.64 21.66
CA GLY A 580 28.27 26.00 21.77
C GLY A 580 27.28 26.86 22.57
N VAL A 581 26.03 26.85 22.14
CA VAL A 581 24.93 27.58 22.79
C VAL A 581 24.33 26.68 23.85
N LEU A 582 24.36 27.11 25.11
CA LEU A 582 23.77 26.40 26.25
C LEU A 582 22.33 26.88 26.50
N ASP A 583 21.40 25.95 26.56
CA ASP A 583 20.10 26.15 27.21
C ASP A 583 20.22 25.80 28.70
N GLU A 584 20.17 26.80 29.56
CA GLU A 584 20.33 26.62 31.02
C GLU A 584 19.22 25.79 31.66
N ALA A 585 18.01 25.77 31.07
CA ALA A 585 16.87 25.05 31.63
C ALA A 585 16.93 23.55 31.35
N THR A 586 17.38 23.17 30.15
CA THR A 586 17.47 21.77 29.71
C THR A 586 18.89 21.19 29.86
N GLY A 587 19.90 22.06 29.96
CA GLY A 587 21.32 21.68 29.98
C GLY A 587 21.87 21.30 28.62
N LEU A 588 21.09 21.43 27.54
CA LEU A 588 21.52 21.12 26.18
C LEU A 588 22.56 22.13 25.68
N VAL A 589 23.61 21.63 25.05
CA VAL A 589 24.63 22.46 24.38
C VAL A 589 24.64 22.11 22.90
N THR A 590 24.42 23.11 22.05
CA THR A 590 24.27 22.92 20.60
C THR A 590 25.33 23.70 19.82
N TRP A 591 25.90 23.05 18.81
CA TRP A 591 26.83 23.62 17.83
C TRP A 591 26.28 23.45 16.42
N GLU A 592 26.13 24.53 15.68
CA GLU A 592 25.91 24.50 14.24
C GLU A 592 27.24 24.75 13.52
N ILE A 593 27.73 23.77 12.77
CA ILE A 593 29.02 23.85 12.08
C ILE A 593 28.87 23.43 10.61
N THR A 594 29.57 24.12 9.72
CA THR A 594 29.71 23.70 8.32
C THR A 594 31.14 23.24 8.09
N LEU A 595 31.32 22.00 7.66
CA LEU A 595 32.63 21.39 7.40
C LEU A 595 32.82 21.18 5.89
N LYS A 596 33.97 21.61 5.36
CA LYS A 596 34.38 21.33 3.97
C LYS A 596 34.68 19.83 3.78
N PRO A 597 34.77 19.36 2.52
CA PRO A 597 35.19 17.99 2.23
C PRO A 597 36.51 17.63 2.91
N GLY A 598 36.52 16.53 3.67
CA GLY A 598 37.68 16.03 4.41
C GLY A 598 38.01 16.78 5.71
N GLU A 599 37.31 17.87 6.03
CA GLU A 599 37.59 18.69 7.21
C GLU A 599 37.17 17.98 8.50
N GLN A 600 37.96 18.16 9.56
CA GLN A 600 37.67 17.71 10.91
C GLN A 600 37.69 18.90 11.86
N LYS A 601 36.74 18.93 12.79
CA LYS A 601 36.65 19.91 13.86
C LYS A 601 36.40 19.23 15.19
N ASP A 602 37.14 19.67 16.21
CA ASP A 602 36.95 19.24 17.59
C ASP A 602 36.16 20.30 18.36
N LEU A 603 35.16 19.87 19.11
CA LEU A 603 34.30 20.69 19.96
C LEU A 603 34.52 20.27 21.41
N ASP A 604 35.08 21.14 22.24
CA ASP A 604 35.25 20.86 23.66
C ASP A 604 34.02 21.25 24.47
N LEU A 605 33.59 20.33 25.34
CA LEU A 605 32.53 20.48 26.32
C LEU A 605 33.09 20.21 27.72
N ALA A 606 33.16 21.24 28.55
CA ALA A 606 33.63 21.14 29.92
C ALA A 606 32.67 21.83 30.89
N TYR A 607 32.38 21.16 32.00
CA TYR A 607 31.54 21.67 33.08
C TYR A 607 32.05 21.23 34.44
N GLU A 608 31.55 21.90 35.46
CA GLU A 608 31.92 21.66 36.86
C GLU A 608 30.66 21.56 37.71
N VAL A 609 30.62 20.53 38.55
CA VAL A 609 29.54 20.30 39.51
C VAL A 609 30.08 20.48 40.92
N LYS A 610 29.51 21.42 41.68
CA LYS A 610 29.79 21.60 43.10
C LYS A 610 28.65 21.01 43.91
N LEU A 611 28.98 20.17 44.88
CA LEU A 611 28.01 19.44 45.71
C LEU A 611 28.53 19.21 47.14
N PRO A 612 27.68 18.85 48.10
CA PRO A 612 28.12 18.48 49.45
C PRO A 612 29.07 17.28 49.43
N ARG A 613 30.07 17.30 50.32
CA ARG A 613 31.21 16.36 50.28
C ARG A 613 30.84 14.87 50.29
N TYR A 614 29.80 14.51 51.05
CA TYR A 614 29.41 13.12 51.31
C TYR A 614 28.32 12.60 50.38
N GLU A 615 27.75 13.46 49.54
CA GLU A 615 26.72 13.05 48.59
C GLU A 615 27.31 12.25 47.42
N LYS A 616 26.56 11.23 47.02
CA LYS A 616 26.85 10.41 45.84
C LYS A 616 26.06 10.96 44.67
N ILE A 617 26.74 11.23 43.57
CA ILE A 617 26.13 11.65 42.31
C ILE A 617 26.74 10.83 41.17
N VAL A 618 25.91 10.44 40.22
CA VAL A 618 26.33 9.83 38.96
C VAL A 618 26.29 10.93 37.91
N LEU A 619 27.45 11.26 37.36
CA LEU A 619 27.57 12.32 36.34
C LEU A 619 27.62 11.75 34.92
N GLU A 620 27.80 10.44 34.80
CA GLU A 620 27.71 9.61 33.58
C GLU A 620 27.43 8.17 34.00
#